data_AF-A0A453JFD2-F1
#
_entry.id   AF-A0A453JFD2-F1
#
_cell.length_a   1.000
_cell.length_b   1.000
_cell.length_c   1.000
_cell.angle_alpha   90.00
_cell.angle_beta   90.00
_cell.angle_gamma   90.00
#
_symmetry.space_group_name_H-M   'P 1'
#
loop_
_entity.id
_entity.type
_entity.pdbx_description
1 polymer ?
#
loop_
_entity_poly.entity_id
_entity_poly.type
_entity_poly.pdbx_seq_one_letter_code
_entity_poly.pdbx_strand_id
1 'polypeptide(L)'
;MMVERWAGFGSAMATVIFLWSVVQNYVPPTFRLYLTAWAAKVAACFNPYLQITISEYGAERFQRSDFFLAIEAYLSDACARRARKLKAELVKDSKNLRVTVDDHEEVTDDFSGTTIWWYASKRQSKAQVITFYPGEDERRFYKVVFHRRHRDLVVDSYLPFVLGEGRAVTVKNRQRRLFTNNASRNWNPYRSKSVWSHVPFEHPATFDTLAMHPDEKEAIVDDLMAFQESKDYYAKVGKAWKRGYLLYGPPGTGKSTMIAAMANFLDYDVYDLELTAVKNNTELRKLFIETTGKSIIVIEDIDCSIDLTGKRRKDKKASSDKDSDDDDKPKLPMDPEKDDATKVTLSGLLNFIDGLWSACGGERIIIFTTNHKDKLDPALIRRGRMDKHIEMSYCRFEGFKVLAKNYLDVIEHELFEEIQRLLKETDMSPADVAENLMPMSKKKKRDPDLCLSGLVKALKQAKEDAAAAAAAKAKEEEEAKEAEAKKDKEKEEAGLKKANEENKGKDKAPEEANGDIKEGDK
;
A
#
# COMPACT_ATOMS: atom_id res chain seq x y z
N MET A 1 -64.08 -46.31 -25.07
CA MET A 1 -64.20 -45.15 -24.14
C MET A 1 -62.88 -44.43 -23.79
N MET A 2 -61.77 -45.11 -23.44
CA MET A 2 -60.50 -44.38 -23.14
C MET A 2 -59.78 -43.89 -24.42
N VAL A 3 -59.73 -44.72 -25.47
CA VAL A 3 -59.06 -44.40 -26.76
C VAL A 3 -59.74 -43.24 -27.52
N GLU A 4 -61.07 -43.16 -27.49
CA GLU A 4 -61.82 -42.05 -28.13
C GLU A 4 -61.61 -40.71 -27.42
N ARG A 5 -61.42 -40.71 -26.09
CA ARG A 5 -61.08 -39.49 -25.34
C ARG A 5 -59.66 -38.99 -25.67
N TRP A 6 -58.72 -39.89 -25.94
CA TRP A 6 -57.36 -39.55 -26.39
C TRP A 6 -57.31 -39.11 -27.85
N ALA A 7 -58.09 -39.75 -28.73
CA ALA A 7 -58.22 -39.32 -30.13
C ALA A 7 -58.89 -37.95 -30.24
N GLY A 8 -59.92 -37.68 -29.43
CA GLY A 8 -60.54 -36.37 -29.32
C GLY A 8 -59.60 -35.30 -28.78
N PHE A 9 -58.75 -35.64 -27.79
CA PHE A 9 -57.74 -34.72 -27.26
C PHE A 9 -56.63 -34.42 -28.28
N GLY A 10 -56.16 -35.43 -29.01
CA GLY A 10 -55.17 -35.28 -30.08
C GLY A 10 -55.69 -34.46 -31.26
N SER A 11 -56.95 -34.69 -31.67
CA SER A 11 -57.62 -33.88 -32.70
C SER A 11 -57.81 -32.43 -32.25
N ALA A 12 -58.23 -32.22 -31.00
CA ALA A 12 -58.37 -30.88 -30.41
C ALA A 12 -57.03 -30.12 -30.37
N MET A 13 -55.95 -30.77 -29.91
CA MET A 13 -54.61 -30.18 -29.93
C MET A 13 -54.13 -29.88 -31.35
N ALA A 14 -54.38 -30.77 -32.31
CA ALA A 14 -54.02 -30.55 -33.72
C ALA A 14 -54.77 -29.35 -34.31
N THR A 15 -56.07 -29.19 -34.03
CA THR A 15 -56.82 -28.00 -34.43
C THR A 15 -56.31 -26.73 -33.75
N VAL A 16 -55.92 -26.77 -32.47
CA VAL A 16 -55.35 -25.61 -31.78
C VAL A 16 -53.99 -25.23 -32.37
N ILE A 17 -53.13 -26.20 -32.65
CA ILE A 17 -51.82 -25.96 -33.29
C ILE A 17 -52.01 -25.40 -34.71
N PHE A 18 -52.97 -25.93 -35.46
CA PHE A 18 -53.29 -25.45 -36.81
C PHE A 18 -53.85 -24.03 -36.78
N LEU A 19 -54.82 -23.75 -35.91
CA LEU A 19 -55.36 -22.40 -35.70
C LEU A 19 -54.28 -21.45 -35.21
N TRP A 20 -53.41 -21.87 -34.30
CA TRP A 20 -52.27 -21.09 -33.80
C TRP A 20 -51.27 -20.80 -34.93
N SER A 21 -51.00 -21.75 -35.81
CA SER A 21 -50.15 -21.56 -37.00
C SER A 21 -50.77 -20.59 -38.02
N VAL A 22 -52.08 -20.64 -38.23
CA VAL A 22 -52.80 -19.70 -39.10
C VAL A 22 -52.80 -18.30 -38.49
N VAL A 23 -53.09 -18.18 -37.18
CA VAL A 23 -52.99 -16.92 -36.42
C VAL A 23 -51.57 -16.36 -36.49
N GLN A 24 -50.54 -17.21 -36.39
CA GLN A 24 -49.16 -16.78 -36.58
C GLN A 24 -48.92 -16.18 -37.98
N ASN A 25 -49.53 -16.69 -39.04
CA ASN A 25 -49.31 -16.16 -40.38
C ASN A 25 -50.04 -14.83 -40.67
N TYR A 26 -51.14 -14.54 -39.95
CA TYR A 26 -51.94 -13.32 -40.13
C TYR A 26 -51.72 -12.23 -39.08
N VAL A 27 -51.10 -12.56 -37.94
CA VAL A 27 -50.81 -11.58 -36.87
C VAL A 27 -49.50 -10.86 -37.16
N PRO A 28 -49.53 -9.52 -37.31
CA PRO A 28 -48.34 -8.71 -37.50
C PRO A 28 -47.29 -8.98 -36.42
N PRO A 29 -45.99 -8.95 -36.73
CA PRO A 29 -44.91 -9.21 -35.76
C PRO A 29 -45.02 -8.34 -34.49
N THR A 30 -45.48 -7.10 -34.65
CA THR A 30 -45.74 -6.15 -33.56
C THR A 30 -46.81 -6.65 -32.59
N PHE A 31 -47.93 -7.18 -33.10
CA PHE A 31 -49.01 -7.70 -32.25
C PHE A 31 -48.61 -8.98 -31.52
N ARG A 32 -47.73 -9.82 -32.11
CA ARG A 32 -47.16 -10.98 -31.41
C ARG A 32 -46.29 -10.57 -30.22
N LEU A 33 -45.56 -9.46 -30.33
CA LEU A 33 -44.80 -8.91 -29.20
C LEU A 33 -45.73 -8.44 -28.07
N TYR A 34 -46.85 -7.78 -28.40
CA TYR A 34 -47.84 -7.39 -27.40
C TYR A 34 -48.51 -8.60 -26.74
N LEU A 35 -48.85 -9.62 -27.51
CA LEU A 35 -49.52 -10.82 -27.02
C LEU A 35 -48.60 -11.68 -26.14
N THR A 36 -47.32 -11.80 -26.51
CA THR A 36 -46.32 -12.46 -25.67
C THR A 36 -46.00 -11.66 -24.41
N ALA A 37 -45.94 -10.33 -24.48
CA ALA A 37 -45.78 -9.48 -23.30
C ALA A 37 -46.99 -9.57 -22.36
N TRP A 38 -48.21 -9.63 -22.89
CA TRP A 38 -49.43 -9.78 -22.09
C TRP A 38 -49.52 -11.18 -21.47
N ALA A 39 -49.24 -12.23 -22.24
CA ALA A 39 -49.17 -13.60 -21.72
C ALA A 39 -48.09 -13.75 -20.63
N ALA A 40 -46.93 -13.10 -20.78
CA ALA A 40 -45.89 -13.06 -19.76
C ALA A 40 -46.35 -12.33 -18.49
N LYS A 41 -47.11 -11.24 -18.61
CA LYS A 41 -47.71 -10.52 -17.46
C LYS A 41 -48.72 -11.40 -16.72
N VAL A 42 -49.60 -12.08 -17.44
CA VAL A 42 -50.58 -13.00 -16.84
C VAL A 42 -49.88 -14.17 -16.17
N ALA A 43 -48.90 -14.79 -16.83
CA ALA A 43 -48.09 -15.86 -16.24
C ALA A 43 -47.34 -15.40 -14.98
N ALA A 44 -46.83 -14.15 -14.96
CA ALA A 44 -46.18 -13.58 -13.79
C ALA A 44 -47.13 -13.35 -12.61
N CYS A 45 -48.45 -13.18 -12.83
CA CYS A 45 -49.43 -13.13 -11.76
C CYS A 45 -49.60 -14.47 -11.02
N PHE A 46 -49.40 -15.59 -11.73
CA PHE A 46 -49.50 -16.94 -11.16
C PHE A 46 -48.15 -17.51 -10.70
N ASN A 47 -47.04 -16.87 -11.04
CA ASN A 47 -45.71 -17.27 -10.59
C ASN A 47 -45.36 -16.55 -9.27
N PRO A 48 -45.32 -17.26 -8.12
CA PRO A 48 -45.00 -16.65 -6.84
C PRO A 48 -43.50 -16.40 -6.65
N TYR A 49 -42.65 -16.83 -7.59
CA TYR A 49 -41.20 -16.66 -7.50
C TYR A 49 -40.76 -15.35 -8.16
N LEU A 50 -39.96 -14.59 -7.42
CA LEU A 50 -39.25 -13.43 -7.92
C LEU A 50 -37.86 -13.85 -8.41
N GLN A 51 -37.37 -13.13 -9.41
CA GLN A 51 -36.02 -13.31 -9.94
C GLN A 51 -35.27 -11.97 -9.91
N ILE A 52 -34.07 -11.97 -9.33
CA ILE A 52 -33.11 -10.86 -9.41
C ILE A 52 -31.98 -11.28 -10.32
N THR A 53 -31.63 -10.44 -11.29
CA THR A 53 -30.54 -10.72 -12.25
C THR A 53 -29.38 -9.77 -11.98
N ILE A 54 -28.18 -10.33 -11.83
CA ILE A 54 -26.96 -9.62 -11.47
C ILE A 54 -25.97 -9.82 -12.60
N SER A 55 -25.69 -8.76 -13.36
CA SER A 55 -24.80 -8.80 -14.51
C SER A 55 -23.33 -8.69 -14.10
N GLU A 56 -22.46 -9.36 -14.86
CA GLU A 56 -21.00 -9.28 -14.68
C GLU A 56 -20.48 -7.85 -14.81
N TYR A 57 -21.02 -7.06 -15.74
CA TYR A 57 -20.66 -5.65 -15.94
C TYR A 57 -21.77 -4.73 -15.42
N GLY A 58 -21.37 -3.64 -14.77
CA GLY A 58 -22.27 -2.59 -14.31
C GLY A 58 -22.77 -1.70 -15.46
N ALA A 59 -23.42 -0.58 -15.11
CA ALA A 59 -23.83 0.44 -16.08
C ALA A 59 -22.62 1.07 -16.82
N GLU A 60 -21.45 1.08 -16.18
CA GLU A 60 -20.18 1.50 -16.76
C GLU A 60 -19.54 0.34 -17.55
N ARG A 61 -19.42 0.53 -18.87
CA ARG A 61 -19.25 -0.55 -19.87
C ARG A 61 -17.95 -1.37 -19.83
N PHE A 62 -17.06 -1.21 -18.85
CA PHE A 62 -15.74 -1.84 -18.88
C PHE A 62 -15.21 -2.33 -17.53
N GLN A 63 -15.99 -2.19 -16.44
CA GLN A 63 -15.61 -2.73 -15.14
C GLN A 63 -16.56 -3.83 -14.71
N ARG A 64 -15.99 -4.96 -14.25
CA ARG A 64 -16.77 -5.99 -13.58
C ARG A 64 -17.37 -5.40 -12.32
N SER A 65 -18.65 -5.70 -12.07
CA SER A 65 -19.33 -5.26 -10.86
C SER A 65 -18.66 -5.90 -9.65
N ASP A 66 -18.25 -5.09 -8.67
CA ASP A 66 -17.72 -5.56 -7.39
C ASP A 66 -18.72 -6.53 -6.70
N PHE A 67 -20.01 -6.24 -6.85
CA PHE A 67 -21.08 -7.11 -6.36
C PHE A 67 -21.07 -8.49 -7.04
N PHE A 68 -20.80 -8.56 -8.34
CA PHE A 68 -20.71 -9.82 -9.08
C PHE A 68 -19.51 -10.66 -8.62
N LEU A 69 -18.36 -10.03 -8.42
CA LEU A 69 -17.14 -10.72 -7.95
C LEU A 69 -17.31 -11.27 -6.53
N ALA A 70 -17.93 -10.48 -5.64
CA ALA A 70 -18.25 -10.94 -4.29
C ALA A 70 -19.17 -12.16 -4.30
N ILE A 71 -20.22 -12.14 -5.12
CA ILE A 71 -21.14 -13.29 -5.26
C ILE A 71 -20.43 -14.52 -5.82
N GLU A 72 -19.61 -14.35 -6.86
CA GLU A 72 -18.84 -15.46 -7.44
C GLU A 72 -17.94 -16.11 -6.38
N ALA A 73 -17.28 -15.31 -5.53
CA ALA A 73 -16.48 -15.81 -4.43
C ALA A 73 -17.32 -16.53 -3.36
N TYR A 74 -18.45 -15.94 -2.95
CA TYR A 74 -19.37 -16.55 -1.98
C TYR A 74 -19.89 -17.91 -2.46
N LEU A 75 -20.40 -17.99 -3.70
CA LEU A 75 -20.93 -19.22 -4.27
C LEU A 75 -19.84 -20.29 -4.43
N SER A 76 -18.62 -19.88 -4.75
CA SER A 76 -17.49 -20.80 -4.86
C SER A 76 -17.05 -21.38 -3.51
N ASP A 77 -17.27 -20.68 -2.40
CA ASP A 77 -16.89 -21.16 -1.06
C ASP A 77 -18.06 -21.88 -0.35
N ALA A 78 -19.20 -21.22 -0.24
CA ALA A 78 -20.38 -21.72 0.48
C ALA A 78 -21.12 -22.83 -0.29
N CYS A 79 -21.20 -22.69 -1.62
CA CYS A 79 -22.10 -23.47 -2.45
C CYS A 79 -21.38 -24.54 -3.32
N ALA A 80 -20.06 -24.48 -3.46
CA ALA A 80 -19.30 -25.45 -4.27
C ALA A 80 -19.44 -26.90 -3.78
N ARG A 81 -19.65 -27.13 -2.47
CA ARG A 81 -19.89 -28.49 -1.94
C ARG A 81 -21.24 -29.08 -2.33
N ARG A 82 -22.22 -28.23 -2.68
CA ARG A 82 -23.60 -28.62 -3.05
C ARG A 82 -23.81 -28.64 -4.56
N ALA A 83 -22.92 -28.01 -5.32
CA ALA A 83 -22.93 -28.05 -6.78
C ALA A 83 -22.61 -29.46 -7.30
N ARG A 84 -23.29 -29.87 -8.36
CA ARG A 84 -23.11 -31.12 -9.09
C ARG A 84 -22.05 -31.02 -10.17
N LYS A 85 -21.79 -29.81 -10.70
CA LYS A 85 -20.73 -29.51 -11.66
C LYS A 85 -19.85 -28.40 -11.07
N LEU A 86 -18.56 -28.50 -11.36
CA LEU A 86 -17.60 -27.54 -10.86
C LEU A 86 -16.63 -27.24 -11.99
N LYS A 87 -16.26 -25.96 -12.08
CA LYS A 87 -15.26 -25.48 -13.00
C LYS A 87 -14.02 -25.12 -12.22
N ALA A 88 -12.87 -25.67 -12.60
CA ALA A 88 -11.60 -25.31 -12.00
C ALA A 88 -10.83 -24.39 -12.98
N GLU A 89 -10.42 -23.22 -12.50
CA GLU A 89 -9.59 -22.27 -13.23
C GLU A 89 -8.32 -21.98 -12.44
N LEU A 90 -7.17 -22.03 -13.13
CA LEU A 90 -5.93 -21.50 -12.58
C LEU A 90 -5.95 -19.98 -12.74
N VAL A 91 -6.01 -19.26 -11.62
CA VAL A 91 -5.98 -17.79 -11.64
C VAL A 91 -4.59 -17.36 -12.09
N LYS A 92 -4.51 -16.56 -13.15
CA LYS A 92 -3.24 -15.93 -13.59
C LYS A 92 -2.60 -15.26 -12.38
N ASP A 93 -1.32 -15.57 -12.16
CA ASP A 93 -0.45 -15.07 -11.09
C ASP A 93 -0.57 -15.77 -9.71
N SER A 94 -1.52 -16.69 -9.50
CA SER A 94 -1.59 -17.47 -8.25
C SER A 94 -1.34 -18.97 -8.47
N LYS A 95 -0.65 -19.62 -7.53
CA LYS A 95 -0.47 -21.09 -7.50
C LYS A 95 -1.75 -21.83 -7.06
N ASN A 96 -2.81 -21.11 -6.71
CA ASN A 96 -4.03 -21.67 -6.13
C ASN A 96 -5.04 -22.02 -7.24
N LEU A 97 -5.53 -23.26 -7.20
CA LEU A 97 -6.63 -23.71 -8.04
C LEU A 97 -7.92 -23.08 -7.52
N ARG A 98 -8.57 -22.23 -8.32
CA ARG A 98 -9.90 -21.71 -7.97
C ARG A 98 -10.95 -22.64 -8.55
N VAL A 99 -11.78 -23.21 -7.68
CA VAL A 99 -12.94 -24.01 -8.08
C VAL A 99 -14.17 -23.13 -7.95
N THR A 100 -14.90 -22.94 -9.04
CA THR A 100 -16.14 -22.18 -9.12
C THR A 100 -17.29 -23.09 -9.57
N VAL A 101 -18.52 -22.64 -9.35
CA VAL A 101 -19.71 -23.30 -9.93
C VAL A 101 -19.66 -23.20 -11.46
N ASP A 102 -20.09 -24.25 -12.18
CA ASP A 102 -20.07 -24.26 -13.65
C ASP A 102 -21.18 -23.38 -14.24
N ASP A 103 -20.99 -22.92 -15.48
CA ASP A 103 -22.00 -22.13 -16.19
C ASP A 103 -23.26 -22.99 -16.42
N HIS A 104 -24.46 -22.41 -16.22
CA HIS A 104 -25.79 -23.06 -16.34
C HIS A 104 -26.17 -24.03 -15.22
N GLU A 105 -25.52 -23.94 -14.07
CA GLU A 105 -25.86 -24.75 -12.90
C GLU A 105 -26.76 -24.01 -11.90
N GLU A 106 -27.62 -24.80 -11.25
CA GLU A 106 -28.48 -24.40 -10.14
C GLU A 106 -27.86 -24.85 -8.81
N VAL A 107 -27.71 -23.92 -7.87
CA VAL A 107 -27.28 -24.21 -6.50
C VAL A 107 -28.25 -23.64 -5.50
N THR A 108 -28.52 -24.39 -4.42
CA THR A 108 -29.42 -23.99 -3.35
C THR A 108 -28.64 -23.53 -2.12
N ASP A 109 -29.09 -22.40 -1.57
CA ASP A 109 -28.63 -21.85 -0.31
C ASP A 109 -29.80 -21.72 0.67
N ASP A 110 -29.53 -21.90 1.97
CA ASP A 110 -30.56 -21.85 3.01
C ASP A 110 -30.24 -20.70 3.98
N PHE A 111 -31.11 -19.68 4.01
CA PHE A 111 -30.92 -18.51 4.86
C PHE A 111 -32.17 -18.24 5.71
N SER A 112 -32.01 -18.24 7.03
CA SER A 112 -33.10 -18.01 7.99
C SER A 112 -34.36 -18.86 7.73
N GLY A 113 -34.18 -20.13 7.34
CA GLY A 113 -35.26 -21.07 7.03
C GLY A 113 -35.92 -20.90 5.65
N THR A 114 -35.36 -20.05 4.79
CA THR A 114 -35.81 -19.87 3.40
C THR A 114 -34.78 -20.45 2.43
N THR A 115 -35.22 -21.30 1.51
CA THR A 115 -34.38 -21.81 0.41
C THR A 115 -34.34 -20.78 -0.73
N ILE A 116 -33.13 -20.45 -1.16
CA ILE A 116 -32.83 -19.49 -2.21
C ILE A 116 -32.07 -20.23 -3.32
N TRP A 117 -32.48 -20.01 -4.57
CA TRP A 117 -31.88 -20.67 -5.73
C TRP A 117 -30.98 -19.71 -6.50
N TRP A 118 -29.75 -20.12 -6.72
CA TRP A 118 -28.77 -19.43 -7.55
C TRP A 118 -28.61 -20.15 -8.88
N TYR A 119 -28.64 -19.37 -9.97
CA TYR A 119 -28.37 -19.86 -11.31
C TYR A 119 -27.22 -19.07 -11.92
N ALA A 120 -26.11 -19.75 -12.18
CA ALA A 120 -25.04 -19.21 -13.00
C ALA A 120 -25.46 -19.35 -14.47
N SER A 121 -25.39 -18.30 -15.29
CA SER A 121 -25.72 -18.45 -16.71
C SER A 121 -24.96 -17.44 -17.56
N LYS A 122 -24.74 -17.85 -18.81
CA LYS A 122 -24.06 -17.07 -19.83
C LYS A 122 -25.03 -16.68 -20.94
N ARG A 123 -24.96 -15.44 -21.43
CA ARG A 123 -25.61 -15.05 -22.69
C ARG A 123 -24.60 -15.25 -23.82
N GLN A 124 -24.88 -16.20 -24.71
CA GLN A 124 -24.16 -16.31 -25.98
C GLN A 124 -24.72 -15.26 -26.95
N SER A 125 -23.84 -14.44 -27.53
CA SER A 125 -24.18 -13.58 -28.65
C SER A 125 -24.59 -14.43 -29.86
N LYS A 126 -25.75 -14.15 -30.45
CA LYS A 126 -26.22 -14.83 -31.68
C LYS A 126 -25.59 -14.24 -32.96
N ALA A 127 -24.76 -13.21 -32.85
CA ALA A 127 -24.16 -12.55 -34.00
C ALA A 127 -22.83 -13.24 -34.37
N GLN A 128 -22.77 -13.89 -35.53
CA GLN A 128 -21.52 -14.34 -36.13
C GLN A 128 -20.78 -13.15 -36.75
N VAL A 129 -20.27 -12.25 -35.91
CA VAL A 129 -19.41 -11.15 -36.36
C VAL A 129 -17.99 -11.50 -35.94
N ILE A 130 -17.07 -11.56 -36.90
CA ILE A 130 -15.64 -11.73 -36.62
C ILE A 130 -15.14 -10.42 -36.02
N THR A 131 -15.06 -10.35 -34.70
CA THR A 131 -14.49 -9.22 -33.95
C THR A 131 -12.99 -9.43 -33.78
N PHE A 132 -12.19 -8.43 -34.17
CA PHE A 132 -10.73 -8.40 -33.96
C PHE A 132 -10.33 -8.26 -32.47
N TYR A 133 -11.30 -8.16 -31.56
CA TYR A 133 -11.14 -8.07 -30.11
C TYR A 133 -11.98 -9.17 -29.42
N PRO A 134 -11.38 -10.27 -28.93
CA PRO A 134 -12.10 -11.47 -28.47
C PRO A 134 -12.87 -11.34 -27.13
N GLY A 135 -13.15 -10.13 -26.65
CA GLY A 135 -13.65 -9.91 -25.28
C GLY A 135 -15.15 -9.68 -25.12
N GLU A 136 -15.93 -9.55 -26.19
CA GLU A 136 -17.23 -8.86 -26.13
C GLU A 136 -18.49 -9.76 -26.14
N ASP A 137 -18.39 -11.04 -26.47
CA ASP A 137 -19.58 -11.87 -26.79
C ASP A 137 -20.09 -12.79 -25.66
N GLU A 138 -19.44 -12.78 -24.50
CA GLU A 138 -19.70 -13.73 -23.41
C GLU A 138 -20.02 -13.01 -22.09
N ARG A 139 -21.26 -12.53 -21.92
CA ARG A 139 -21.68 -11.87 -20.67
C ARG A 139 -22.23 -12.90 -19.69
N ARG A 140 -21.51 -13.15 -18.59
CA ARG A 140 -22.04 -13.94 -17.47
C ARG A 140 -22.99 -13.11 -16.62
N PHE A 141 -23.94 -13.78 -15.99
CA PHE A 141 -24.82 -13.18 -15.00
C PHE A 141 -25.27 -14.26 -14.01
N TYR A 142 -25.52 -13.84 -12.78
CA TYR A 142 -26.16 -14.68 -11.78
C TYR A 142 -27.64 -14.33 -11.69
N LYS A 143 -28.50 -15.33 -11.54
CA LYS A 143 -29.91 -15.14 -11.19
C LYS A 143 -30.18 -15.72 -9.82
N VAL A 144 -30.78 -14.91 -8.96
CA VAL A 144 -31.35 -15.34 -7.69
C VAL A 144 -32.84 -15.51 -7.87
N VAL A 145 -33.36 -16.66 -7.48
CA VAL A 145 -34.80 -16.97 -7.47
C VAL A 145 -35.23 -17.27 -6.04
N PHE A 146 -36.35 -16.71 -5.61
CA PHE A 146 -36.93 -16.93 -4.28
C PHE A 146 -38.43 -16.61 -4.27
N HIS A 147 -39.15 -17.11 -3.27
CA HIS A 147 -40.58 -16.86 -3.15
C HIS A 147 -40.87 -15.40 -2.74
N ARG A 148 -41.83 -14.74 -3.39
CA ARG A 148 -42.16 -13.31 -3.24
C ARG A 148 -42.44 -12.86 -1.80
N ARG A 149 -42.90 -13.76 -0.93
CA ARG A 149 -43.11 -13.50 0.52
C ARG A 149 -41.83 -13.12 1.27
N HIS A 150 -40.67 -13.55 0.78
CA HIS A 150 -39.37 -13.29 1.42
C HIS A 150 -38.59 -12.16 0.73
N ARG A 151 -39.27 -11.31 -0.06
CA ARG A 151 -38.62 -10.22 -0.80
C ARG A 151 -37.78 -9.32 0.10
N ASP A 152 -38.34 -8.86 1.19
CA ASP A 152 -37.67 -7.90 2.06
C ASP A 152 -36.51 -8.59 2.81
N LEU A 153 -36.70 -9.83 3.26
CA LEU A 153 -35.62 -10.66 3.83
C LEU A 153 -34.45 -10.84 2.84
N VAL A 154 -34.75 -11.13 1.57
CA VAL A 154 -33.71 -11.39 0.56
C VAL A 154 -32.99 -10.10 0.16
N VAL A 155 -33.73 -9.02 -0.08
CA VAL A 155 -33.15 -7.75 -0.56
C VAL A 155 -32.41 -7.02 0.56
N ASP A 156 -32.98 -6.95 1.76
CA ASP A 156 -32.45 -6.12 2.84
C ASP A 156 -31.48 -6.86 3.76
N SER A 157 -31.52 -8.20 3.80
CA SER A 157 -30.66 -9.00 4.69
C SER A 157 -29.76 -9.97 3.92
N TYR A 158 -30.32 -10.83 3.06
CA TYR A 158 -29.53 -11.88 2.40
C TYR A 158 -28.50 -11.35 1.39
N LEU A 159 -28.90 -10.46 0.47
CA LEU A 159 -27.97 -9.92 -0.53
C LEU A 159 -26.82 -9.11 0.11
N PRO A 160 -27.05 -8.27 1.13
CA PRO A 160 -25.97 -7.65 1.90
C PRO A 160 -25.08 -8.66 2.64
N PHE A 161 -25.67 -9.73 3.21
CA PHE A 161 -24.92 -10.80 3.85
C PHE A 161 -23.98 -11.51 2.84
N VAL A 162 -24.51 -11.93 1.69
CA VAL A 162 -23.74 -12.55 0.60
C VAL A 162 -22.63 -11.63 0.10
N LEU A 163 -22.89 -10.32 0.00
CA LEU A 163 -21.87 -9.35 -0.36
C LEU A 163 -20.75 -9.27 0.68
N GLY A 164 -21.10 -9.27 1.97
CA GLY A 164 -20.15 -9.24 3.08
C GLY A 164 -19.27 -10.49 3.11
N GLU A 165 -19.90 -11.67 3.12
CA GLU A 165 -19.21 -12.96 3.11
C GLU A 165 -18.38 -13.15 1.83
N GLY A 166 -18.95 -12.80 0.67
CA GLY A 166 -18.26 -12.87 -0.62
C GLY A 166 -17.00 -12.00 -0.67
N ARG A 167 -17.08 -10.77 -0.13
CA ARG A 167 -15.89 -9.91 0.03
C ARG A 167 -14.89 -10.51 1.02
N ALA A 168 -15.34 -11.10 2.12
CA ALA A 168 -14.46 -11.76 3.09
C ALA A 168 -13.72 -12.95 2.47
N VAL A 169 -14.42 -13.80 1.71
CA VAL A 169 -13.84 -14.92 0.95
C VAL A 169 -12.88 -14.43 -0.12
N THR A 170 -13.24 -13.36 -0.83
CA THR A 170 -12.35 -12.76 -1.84
C THR A 170 -11.05 -12.30 -1.20
N VAL A 171 -11.10 -11.65 -0.03
CA VAL A 171 -9.90 -11.25 0.71
C VAL A 171 -9.11 -12.47 1.18
N LYS A 172 -9.77 -13.48 1.75
CA LYS A 172 -9.11 -14.70 2.26
C LYS A 172 -8.41 -15.52 1.18
N ASN A 173 -9.00 -15.60 -0.01
CA ASN A 173 -8.45 -16.33 -1.15
C ASN A 173 -7.56 -15.45 -2.04
N ARG A 174 -7.42 -14.17 -1.72
CA ARG A 174 -6.58 -13.25 -2.45
C ARG A 174 -5.13 -13.53 -2.12
N GLN A 175 -4.32 -13.67 -3.16
CA GLN A 175 -2.87 -13.59 -3.00
C GLN A 175 -2.47 -12.14 -2.74
N ARG A 176 -1.80 -11.90 -1.61
CA ARG A 176 -1.21 -10.61 -1.25
C ARG A 176 -0.31 -10.11 -2.37
N ARG A 177 -0.32 -8.79 -2.56
CA ARG A 177 0.46 -8.13 -3.62
C ARG A 177 1.41 -7.10 -3.01
N LEU A 178 2.58 -6.99 -3.62
CA LEU A 178 3.49 -5.89 -3.43
C LEU A 178 3.29 -4.92 -4.58
N PHE A 179 2.86 -3.70 -4.26
CA PHE A 179 2.65 -2.62 -5.19
C PHE A 179 3.82 -1.66 -5.16
N THR A 180 4.23 -1.18 -6.33
CA THR A 180 5.21 -0.10 -6.48
C THR A 180 4.67 0.97 -7.43
N ASN A 181 4.95 2.24 -7.12
CA ASN A 181 4.43 3.36 -7.89
C ASN A 181 5.14 3.49 -9.24
N ASN A 182 4.36 3.60 -10.32
CA ASN A 182 4.92 3.82 -11.64
C ASN A 182 5.43 5.27 -11.78
N ALA A 183 6.54 5.47 -12.47
CA ALA A 183 7.00 6.81 -12.85
C ALA A 183 5.94 7.55 -13.68
N SER A 184 5.73 8.84 -13.42
CA SER A 184 4.57 9.56 -13.97
C SER A 184 4.54 9.72 -15.49
N ARG A 185 5.67 9.55 -16.18
CA ARG A 185 5.71 9.48 -17.66
C ARG A 185 4.93 8.28 -18.22
N ASN A 186 4.68 7.27 -17.40
CA ASN A 186 4.01 6.04 -17.82
C ASN A 186 2.50 6.07 -17.54
N TRP A 187 1.98 7.15 -16.96
CA TRP A 187 0.56 7.30 -16.64
C TRP A 187 -0.17 7.82 -17.88
N ASN A 188 -0.84 6.93 -18.61
CA ASN A 188 -1.61 7.32 -19.78
C ASN A 188 -3.09 7.51 -19.38
N PRO A 189 -3.69 8.70 -19.55
CA PRO A 189 -5.11 8.90 -19.26
C PRO A 189 -6.04 8.14 -20.23
N TYR A 190 -5.56 7.73 -21.41
CA TYR A 190 -6.35 7.03 -22.44
C TYR A 190 -6.17 5.51 -22.47
N ARG A 191 -5.06 4.99 -21.92
CA ARG A 191 -4.89 3.56 -21.65
C ARG A 191 -4.79 3.41 -20.15
N SER A 192 -5.79 2.79 -19.51
CA SER A 192 -5.85 2.46 -18.09
C SER A 192 -4.59 1.71 -17.61
N LYS A 193 -3.46 2.40 -17.51
CA LYS A 193 -2.25 1.95 -16.85
C LYS A 193 -2.40 2.41 -15.42
N SER A 194 -2.71 1.46 -14.56
CA SER A 194 -2.78 1.62 -13.11
C SER A 194 -1.59 2.43 -12.61
N VAL A 195 -1.85 3.36 -11.69
CA VAL A 195 -0.80 4.20 -11.07
C VAL A 195 0.18 3.30 -10.30
N TRP A 196 -0.31 2.17 -9.82
CA TRP A 196 0.46 1.11 -9.18
C TRP A 196 0.73 -0.05 -10.14
N SER A 197 1.97 -0.55 -10.17
CA SER A 197 2.28 -1.89 -10.68
C SER A 197 2.38 -2.86 -9.50
N HIS A 198 2.16 -4.16 -9.74
CA HIS A 198 2.20 -5.14 -8.64
C HIS A 198 2.81 -6.47 -9.03
N VAL A 199 3.36 -7.14 -8.03
CA VAL A 199 3.83 -8.52 -8.08
C VAL A 199 3.24 -9.30 -6.89
N PRO A 200 3.13 -10.64 -6.97
CA PRO A 200 2.79 -11.45 -5.81
C PRO A 200 3.76 -11.22 -4.65
N PHE A 201 3.23 -11.02 -3.44
CA PHE A 201 4.04 -10.86 -2.24
C PHE A 201 4.24 -12.23 -1.56
N GLU A 202 5.41 -12.83 -1.77
CA GLU A 202 5.82 -14.11 -1.17
C GLU A 202 7.05 -13.91 -0.26
N HIS A 203 6.93 -13.13 0.82
CA HIS A 203 8.03 -12.98 1.80
C HIS A 203 7.89 -14.01 2.94
N PRO A 204 8.92 -14.78 3.30
CA PRO A 204 8.83 -15.85 4.32
C PRO A 204 8.86 -15.34 5.78
N ALA A 205 8.90 -14.03 6.00
CA ALA A 205 9.14 -13.49 7.35
C ALA A 205 7.86 -13.48 8.17
N THR A 206 7.94 -14.02 9.37
CA THR A 206 6.89 -13.95 10.40
C THR A 206 7.45 -13.31 11.66
N PHE A 207 6.58 -12.95 12.60
CA PHE A 207 7.01 -12.48 13.91
C PHE A 207 7.91 -13.51 14.62
N ASP A 208 7.70 -14.81 14.41
CA ASP A 208 8.56 -15.87 14.97
C ASP A 208 9.98 -15.82 14.42
N THR A 209 10.12 -15.52 13.12
CA THR A 209 11.45 -15.43 12.47
C THR A 209 12.21 -14.16 12.82
N LEU A 210 11.53 -13.14 13.36
CA LEU A 210 12.12 -11.84 13.63
C LEU A 210 12.94 -11.85 14.93
N ALA A 211 14.21 -11.47 14.80
CA ALA A 211 15.18 -11.38 15.89
C ALA A 211 14.98 -10.11 16.72
N MET A 212 14.04 -10.16 17.67
CA MET A 212 13.79 -9.08 18.64
C MET A 212 13.40 -9.63 20.01
N HIS A 213 13.34 -8.76 21.02
CA HIS A 213 12.90 -9.14 22.36
C HIS A 213 11.44 -9.61 22.37
N PRO A 214 11.09 -10.72 23.04
CA PRO A 214 9.71 -11.24 23.09
C PRO A 214 8.67 -10.20 23.53
N ASP A 215 8.93 -9.47 24.61
CA ASP A 215 7.99 -8.46 25.13
C ASP A 215 7.67 -7.34 24.13
N GLU A 216 8.68 -6.88 23.38
CA GLU A 216 8.48 -5.86 22.33
C GLU A 216 7.68 -6.43 21.15
N LYS A 217 7.92 -7.69 20.82
CA LYS A 217 7.19 -8.43 19.77
C LYS A 217 5.72 -8.56 20.13
N GLU A 218 5.42 -9.01 21.35
CA GLU A 218 4.05 -9.13 21.86
C GLU A 218 3.34 -7.78 21.88
N ALA A 219 4.01 -6.72 22.35
CA ALA A 219 3.42 -5.37 22.37
C ALA A 219 3.10 -4.81 20.97
N ILE A 220 3.79 -5.24 19.92
CA ILE A 220 3.49 -4.87 18.52
C ILE A 220 2.32 -5.70 18.00
N VAL A 221 2.34 -7.01 18.24
CA VAL A 221 1.27 -7.93 17.84
C VAL A 221 -0.07 -7.52 18.48
N ASP A 222 -0.05 -7.16 19.75
CA ASP A 222 -1.23 -6.66 20.47
C ASP A 222 -1.76 -5.35 19.88
N ASP A 223 -0.88 -4.40 19.50
CA ASP A 223 -1.30 -3.13 18.86
C ASP A 223 -1.95 -3.39 17.49
N LEU A 224 -1.43 -4.36 16.74
CA LEU A 224 -1.96 -4.74 15.42
C LEU A 224 -3.32 -5.43 15.55
N MET A 225 -3.48 -6.36 16.48
CA MET A 225 -4.78 -7.00 16.76
C MET A 225 -5.80 -5.97 17.24
N ALA A 226 -5.42 -5.11 18.18
CA ALA A 226 -6.30 -4.05 18.67
C ALA A 226 -6.73 -3.11 17.53
N PHE A 227 -5.81 -2.75 16.61
CA PHE A 227 -6.15 -1.93 15.44
C PHE A 227 -7.16 -2.61 14.51
N GLN A 228 -6.97 -3.91 14.24
CA GLN A 228 -7.83 -4.71 13.37
C GLN A 228 -9.26 -4.84 13.91
N GLU A 229 -9.42 -4.96 15.22
CA GLU A 229 -10.73 -5.09 15.88
C GLU A 229 -11.44 -3.74 16.12
N SER A 230 -10.71 -2.63 16.03
CA SER A 230 -11.20 -1.30 16.44
C SER A 230 -12.06 -0.55 15.40
N LYS A 231 -12.54 -1.20 14.32
CA LYS A 231 -13.31 -0.54 13.26
C LYS A 231 -14.44 0.35 13.79
N ASP A 232 -15.28 -0.21 14.66
CA ASP A 232 -16.45 0.48 15.19
C ASP A 232 -16.05 1.59 16.18
N TYR A 233 -14.94 1.41 16.88
CA TYR A 233 -14.37 2.43 17.76
C TYR A 233 -13.91 3.66 16.98
N TYR A 234 -13.18 3.46 15.87
CA TYR A 234 -12.77 4.57 14.99
C TYR A 234 -13.97 5.31 14.40
N ALA A 235 -15.00 4.56 13.95
CA ALA A 235 -16.24 5.14 13.44
C ALA A 235 -16.99 5.96 14.51
N LYS A 236 -17.10 5.42 15.74
CA LYS A 236 -17.74 6.10 16.88
C LYS A 236 -17.06 7.41 17.27
N VAL A 237 -15.73 7.46 17.22
CA VAL A 237 -14.94 8.65 17.57
C VAL A 237 -14.79 9.61 16.38
N GLY A 238 -15.30 9.27 15.19
CA GLY A 238 -15.24 10.11 14.01
C GLY A 238 -13.83 10.27 13.43
N LYS A 239 -12.96 9.26 13.62
CA LYS A 239 -11.59 9.26 13.12
C LYS A 239 -11.43 8.30 11.95
N ALA A 240 -10.58 8.66 10.98
CA ALA A 240 -10.20 7.75 9.92
C ALA A 240 -9.54 6.48 10.50
N TRP A 241 -9.94 5.30 10.01
CA TRP A 241 -9.44 4.01 10.51
C TRP A 241 -8.05 3.70 9.96
N LYS A 242 -7.08 4.40 10.53
CA LYS A 242 -5.66 4.31 10.16
C LYS A 242 -4.76 4.21 11.40
N ARG A 243 -3.57 3.65 11.20
CA ARG A 243 -2.51 3.59 12.20
C ARG A 243 -1.16 3.92 11.59
N GLY A 244 -0.42 4.84 12.22
CA GLY A 244 0.93 5.20 11.78
C GLY A 244 2.02 4.55 12.62
N TYR A 245 3.02 3.93 11.99
CA TYR A 245 4.21 3.36 12.61
C TYR A 245 5.48 4.04 12.11
N LEU A 246 6.42 4.28 13.01
CA LEU A 246 7.79 4.69 12.68
C LEU A 246 8.75 3.59 13.12
N LEU A 247 9.40 2.92 12.16
CA LEU A 247 10.48 1.98 12.41
C LEU A 247 11.82 2.72 12.28
N TYR A 248 12.58 2.82 13.37
CA TYR A 248 13.85 3.52 13.35
C TYR A 248 14.98 2.68 13.94
N GLY A 249 16.20 2.87 13.44
CA GLY A 249 17.40 2.21 13.96
C GLY A 249 18.46 2.01 12.89
N PRO A 250 19.64 1.48 13.25
CA PRO A 250 20.75 1.25 12.32
C PRO A 250 20.37 0.44 11.07
N PRO A 251 21.14 0.53 9.96
CA PRO A 251 20.96 -0.38 8.84
C PRO A 251 21.20 -1.84 9.26
N GLY A 252 20.55 -2.80 8.60
CA GLY A 252 20.72 -4.23 8.89
C GLY A 252 19.95 -4.76 10.12
N THR A 253 19.11 -3.95 10.77
CA THR A 253 18.31 -4.36 11.95
C THR A 253 16.96 -4.96 11.63
N GLY A 254 16.64 -5.16 10.34
CA GLY A 254 15.41 -5.86 9.93
C GLY A 254 14.17 -4.99 9.84
N LYS A 255 14.30 -3.67 9.62
CA LYS A 255 13.15 -2.76 9.40
C LYS A 255 12.21 -3.24 8.29
N SER A 256 12.72 -3.56 7.10
CA SER A 256 11.89 -4.10 6.01
C SER A 256 11.39 -5.52 6.30
N THR A 257 12.14 -6.33 7.05
CA THR A 257 11.69 -7.67 7.51
C THR A 257 10.52 -7.57 8.49
N MET A 258 10.51 -6.57 9.38
CA MET A 258 9.39 -6.26 10.28
C MET A 258 8.13 -5.92 9.48
N ILE A 259 8.24 -5.08 8.46
CA ILE A 259 7.11 -4.73 7.58
C ILE A 259 6.53 -5.99 6.92
N ALA A 260 7.40 -6.87 6.42
CA ALA A 260 6.96 -8.13 5.84
C ALA A 260 6.24 -9.04 6.86
N ALA A 261 6.74 -9.11 8.10
CA ALA A 261 6.09 -9.85 9.18
C ALA A 261 4.72 -9.28 9.53
N MET A 262 4.58 -7.95 9.60
CA MET A 262 3.30 -7.26 9.83
C MET A 262 2.30 -7.54 8.69
N ALA A 263 2.75 -7.46 7.44
CA ALA A 263 1.92 -7.75 6.27
C ALA A 263 1.42 -9.20 6.24
N ASN A 264 2.30 -10.14 6.59
CA ASN A 264 1.95 -11.56 6.66
C ASN A 264 1.01 -11.88 7.81
N PHE A 265 1.15 -11.21 8.96
CA PHE A 265 0.31 -11.38 10.13
C PHE A 265 -1.12 -10.86 9.89
N LEU A 266 -1.26 -9.67 9.29
CA LEU A 266 -2.55 -9.04 9.04
C LEU A 266 -3.23 -9.50 7.74
N ASP A 267 -2.49 -10.22 6.89
CA ASP A 267 -2.90 -10.57 5.53
C ASP A 267 -3.20 -9.34 4.65
N TYR A 268 -2.34 -8.33 4.73
CA TYR A 268 -2.48 -7.06 4.00
C TYR A 268 -1.60 -7.02 2.76
N ASP A 269 -2.02 -6.23 1.76
CA ASP A 269 -1.13 -5.86 0.66
C ASP A 269 -0.10 -4.83 1.09
N VAL A 270 1.08 -4.86 0.48
CA VAL A 270 2.14 -3.90 0.74
C VAL A 270 2.24 -2.92 -0.43
N TYR A 271 2.23 -1.62 -0.14
CA TYR A 271 2.41 -0.55 -1.10
C TYR A 271 3.72 0.15 -0.80
N ASP A 272 4.75 -0.17 -1.55
CA ASP A 272 6.05 0.48 -1.48
C ASP A 272 6.01 1.80 -2.25
N LEU A 273 6.02 2.90 -1.51
CA LEU A 273 5.93 4.25 -2.06
C LEU A 273 7.33 4.86 -2.17
N GLU A 274 7.87 4.84 -3.38
CA GLU A 274 9.13 5.50 -3.67
C GLU A 274 8.91 7.01 -3.90
N LEU A 275 9.22 7.82 -2.88
CA LEU A 275 9.02 9.28 -2.92
C LEU A 275 9.82 9.98 -4.02
N THR A 276 10.98 9.46 -4.41
CA THR A 276 11.86 10.02 -5.44
C THR A 276 11.22 9.97 -6.85
N ALA A 277 10.37 8.98 -7.10
CA ALA A 277 9.68 8.80 -8.37
C ALA A 277 8.43 9.67 -8.53
N VAL A 278 7.97 10.30 -7.43
CA VAL A 278 6.79 11.17 -7.41
C VAL A 278 7.22 12.60 -7.70
N LYS A 279 6.69 13.19 -8.78
CA LYS A 279 7.10 14.55 -9.19
C LYS A 279 6.39 15.64 -8.41
N ASN A 280 5.12 15.44 -8.09
CA ASN A 280 4.30 16.47 -7.47
C ASN A 280 3.25 15.94 -6.48
N ASN A 281 2.71 16.85 -5.67
CA ASN A 281 1.69 16.55 -4.67
C ASN A 281 0.37 16.01 -5.26
N THR A 282 0.06 16.29 -6.53
CA THR A 282 -1.13 15.75 -7.20
C THR A 282 -0.97 14.28 -7.54
N GLU A 283 0.22 13.88 -8.00
CA GLU A 283 0.61 12.49 -8.22
C GLU A 283 0.56 11.70 -6.91
N LEU A 284 1.11 12.29 -5.83
CA LEU A 284 1.04 11.71 -4.49
C LEU A 284 -0.41 11.49 -4.04
N ARG A 285 -1.29 12.49 -4.22
CA ARG A 285 -2.71 12.36 -3.92
C ARG A 285 -3.36 11.21 -4.68
N LYS A 286 -3.06 11.08 -5.97
CA LYS A 286 -3.63 10.03 -6.81
C LYS A 286 -3.23 8.63 -6.32
N LEU A 287 -1.97 8.47 -5.89
CA LEU A 287 -1.46 7.23 -5.31
C LEU A 287 -2.27 6.80 -4.08
N PHE A 288 -2.50 7.70 -3.13
CA PHE A 288 -3.30 7.43 -1.90
C PHE A 288 -4.79 7.15 -2.18
N ILE A 289 -5.37 7.76 -3.21
CA ILE A 289 -6.77 7.52 -3.60
C ILE A 289 -6.91 6.12 -4.24
N GLU A 290 -5.94 5.70 -5.05
CA GLU A 290 -5.97 4.40 -5.73
C GLU A 290 -5.51 3.23 -4.84
N THR A 291 -4.93 3.48 -3.67
CA THR A 291 -4.63 2.44 -2.69
C THR A 291 -5.91 1.76 -2.21
N THR A 292 -5.92 0.44 -2.11
CA THR A 292 -7.10 -0.31 -1.62
C THR A 292 -7.15 -0.34 -0.09
N GLY A 293 -8.23 -0.84 0.52
CA GLY A 293 -8.28 -1.10 1.96
C GLY A 293 -7.52 -2.40 2.31
N LYS A 294 -7.26 -2.64 3.59
CA LYS A 294 -6.41 -3.75 4.08
C LYS A 294 -5.00 -3.69 3.47
N SER A 295 -4.40 -2.51 3.57
CA SER A 295 -3.11 -2.20 2.95
C SER A 295 -2.14 -1.62 3.97
N ILE A 296 -0.86 -1.96 3.80
CA ILE A 296 0.28 -1.32 4.46
C ILE A 296 0.97 -0.42 3.43
N ILE A 297 0.99 0.89 3.67
CA ILE A 297 1.76 1.84 2.85
C ILE A 297 3.12 2.02 3.52
N VAL A 298 4.19 1.73 2.77
CA VAL A 298 5.57 1.81 3.22
C VAL A 298 6.21 3.03 2.58
N ILE A 299 6.85 3.84 3.41
CA ILE A 299 7.64 4.99 2.98
C ILE A 299 9.04 4.80 3.54
N GLU A 300 9.93 4.28 2.70
CA GLU A 300 11.30 3.97 3.11
C GLU A 300 12.20 5.21 3.16
N ASP A 301 13.16 5.19 4.10
CA ASP A 301 14.26 6.16 4.23
C ASP A 301 13.83 7.63 4.13
N ILE A 302 12.87 8.02 4.98
CA ILE A 302 12.35 9.39 4.99
C ILE A 302 13.45 10.43 5.28
N ASP A 303 14.51 10.09 6.01
CA ASP A 303 15.65 10.98 6.25
C ASP A 303 16.45 11.28 4.98
N CYS A 304 16.65 10.30 4.10
CA CYS A 304 17.34 10.50 2.81
C CYS A 304 16.51 11.35 1.84
N SER A 305 15.18 11.26 1.90
CA SER A 305 14.28 12.04 1.05
C SER A 305 14.24 13.54 1.37
N ILE A 306 14.54 13.92 2.62
CA ILE A 306 14.54 15.32 3.10
C ILE A 306 15.72 16.11 2.51
N ASP A 307 16.91 15.50 2.43
CA ASP A 307 18.10 16.18 1.89
C ASP A 307 18.03 16.39 0.37
N LEU A 308 17.31 15.53 -0.35
CA LEU A 308 17.06 15.66 -1.79
C LEU A 308 16.05 16.77 -2.13
N THR A 309 15.18 17.14 -1.19
CA THR A 309 14.07 18.08 -1.43
C THR A 309 14.31 19.50 -0.87
N GLY A 310 15.24 19.69 0.08
CA GLY A 310 15.35 20.97 0.80
C GLY A 310 16.68 21.73 0.79
N LYS A 311 17.86 21.09 0.63
CA LYS A 311 19.12 21.74 1.07
C LYS A 311 20.23 21.92 0.02
N ARG A 312 20.15 21.34 -1.18
CA ARG A 312 21.30 21.34 -2.12
C ARG A 312 21.51 22.61 -2.97
N ARG A 313 20.80 23.73 -2.71
CA ARG A 313 20.84 24.91 -3.60
C ARG A 313 21.29 26.24 -2.98
N LYS A 314 21.66 26.31 -1.70
CA LYS A 314 22.14 27.60 -1.15
C LYS A 314 23.59 27.96 -1.49
N ASP A 315 24.43 26.99 -1.92
CA ASP A 315 25.88 27.24 -2.03
C ASP A 315 26.44 27.25 -3.46
N LYS A 316 25.60 27.38 -4.51
CA LYS A 316 26.08 27.45 -5.92
C LYS A 316 25.57 28.64 -6.73
N LYS A 317 25.12 29.73 -6.08
CA LYS A 317 24.84 31.02 -6.73
C LYS A 317 25.72 32.12 -6.11
N ALA A 318 27.04 31.94 -6.19
CA ALA A 318 27.99 33.00 -5.84
C ALA A 318 29.35 32.77 -6.51
N SER A 319 29.39 32.65 -7.86
CA SER A 319 30.62 32.94 -8.66
C SER A 319 30.38 32.66 -10.14
N SER A 320 29.97 33.67 -10.92
CA SER A 320 30.45 33.90 -12.29
C SER A 320 29.70 35.08 -12.93
N ASP A 321 30.02 36.31 -12.53
CA ASP A 321 29.80 37.49 -13.38
C ASP A 321 31.17 37.87 -13.95
N LYS A 322 31.37 37.64 -15.25
CA LYS A 322 32.28 38.41 -16.11
C LYS A 322 31.78 38.41 -17.55
N ASP A 323 31.50 39.64 -17.98
CA ASP A 323 31.32 40.25 -19.29
C ASP A 323 31.73 39.47 -20.56
N SER A 324 30.86 39.53 -21.58
CA SER A 324 31.20 40.02 -22.92
C SER A 324 29.94 40.22 -23.77
N ASP A 325 29.75 41.45 -24.27
CA ASP A 325 28.81 41.82 -25.33
C ASP A 325 29.07 41.05 -26.64
N ASP A 326 28.01 40.63 -27.33
CA ASP A 326 27.63 41.03 -28.71
C ASP A 326 26.77 39.95 -29.46
N ASP A 327 25.88 40.44 -30.32
CA ASP A 327 25.12 39.79 -31.41
C ASP A 327 23.86 38.90 -31.16
N ASP A 328 22.71 39.60 -31.19
CA ASP A 328 21.52 39.42 -32.04
C ASP A 328 21.03 38.01 -32.43
N LYS A 329 20.11 37.45 -31.63
CA LYS A 329 19.01 36.55 -32.06
C LYS A 329 17.82 36.70 -31.10
N PRO A 330 16.56 36.81 -31.59
CA PRO A 330 15.40 36.80 -30.71
C PRO A 330 15.19 35.38 -30.17
N LYS A 331 15.68 35.13 -28.95
CA LYS A 331 15.25 33.97 -28.16
C LYS A 331 13.85 34.28 -27.63
N LEU A 332 12.87 33.47 -28.05
CA LEU A 332 11.55 33.37 -27.41
C LEU A 332 11.72 33.29 -25.88
N PRO A 333 10.82 33.87 -25.06
CA PRO A 333 10.94 33.81 -23.62
C PRO A 333 10.75 32.36 -23.16
N MET A 334 11.87 31.66 -22.99
CA MET A 334 11.95 30.40 -22.27
C MET A 334 11.99 30.76 -20.80
N ASP A 335 10.80 30.77 -20.19
CA ASP A 335 10.55 31.02 -18.77
C ASP A 335 11.40 30.05 -17.91
N PRO A 336 12.45 30.49 -17.19
CA PRO A 336 13.32 29.60 -16.43
C PRO A 336 12.95 29.56 -14.94
N GLU A 337 11.68 29.75 -14.56
CA GLU A 337 11.28 29.83 -13.16
C GLU A 337 9.88 29.24 -12.85
N LYS A 338 9.63 27.94 -13.07
CA LYS A 338 8.46 27.23 -12.50
C LYS A 338 8.66 25.77 -12.05
N ASP A 339 9.88 25.28 -11.91
CA ASP A 339 10.12 23.87 -11.52
C ASP A 339 10.39 23.63 -10.02
N ASP A 340 10.50 24.70 -9.21
CA ASP A 340 10.83 24.55 -7.78
C ASP A 340 9.59 24.52 -6.86
N ALA A 341 8.41 24.89 -7.36
CA ALA A 341 7.16 24.90 -6.57
C ALA A 341 6.40 23.56 -6.59
N THR A 342 6.83 22.59 -7.41
CA THR A 342 6.05 21.38 -7.71
C THR A 342 6.62 20.10 -7.11
N LYS A 343 7.84 20.10 -6.56
CA LYS A 343 8.43 18.91 -5.94
C LYS A 343 7.66 18.47 -4.70
N VAL A 344 7.63 17.16 -4.46
CA VAL A 344 7.05 16.58 -3.24
C VAL A 344 7.80 17.15 -2.04
N THR A 345 7.08 17.82 -1.15
CA THR A 345 7.61 18.28 0.13
C THR A 345 7.15 17.33 1.22
N LEU A 346 7.96 17.18 2.25
CA LEU A 346 7.61 16.42 3.44
C LEU A 346 6.31 16.95 4.07
N SER A 347 6.14 18.27 4.13
CA SER A 347 4.88 18.90 4.56
C SER A 347 3.68 18.54 3.66
N GLY A 348 3.92 18.39 2.35
CA GLY A 348 2.92 17.91 1.40
C GLY A 348 2.46 16.50 1.73
N LEU A 349 3.42 15.56 1.89
CA LEU A 349 3.14 14.18 2.31
C LEU A 349 2.32 14.12 3.61
N LEU A 350 2.69 14.93 4.60
CA LEU A 350 1.98 14.98 5.88
C LEU A 350 0.53 15.46 5.76
N ASN A 351 0.29 16.47 4.94
CA ASN A 351 -1.08 16.96 4.72
C ASN A 351 -1.97 15.88 4.07
N PHE A 352 -1.40 14.95 3.31
CA PHE A 352 -2.15 13.81 2.78
C PHE A 352 -2.43 12.74 3.83
N ILE A 353 -1.45 12.50 4.70
CA ILE A 353 -1.57 11.51 5.76
C ILE A 353 -2.55 11.98 6.83
N ASP A 354 -2.57 13.26 7.18
CA ASP A 354 -3.41 13.83 8.24
C ASP A 354 -4.75 14.38 7.72
N GLY A 355 -4.80 14.79 6.44
CA GLY A 355 -5.94 15.48 5.85
C GLY A 355 -7.13 14.58 5.47
N LEU A 356 -8.16 15.21 4.89
CA LEU A 356 -9.42 14.58 4.49
C LEU A 356 -9.23 13.38 3.52
N TRP A 357 -8.17 13.40 2.73
CA TRP A 357 -7.83 12.32 1.79
C TRP A 357 -7.47 11.01 2.49
N SER A 358 -7.04 11.09 3.75
CA SER A 358 -6.75 9.93 4.59
C SER A 358 -8.00 9.11 4.94
N ALA A 359 -9.20 9.71 4.90
CA ALA A 359 -10.46 9.01 5.11
C ALA A 359 -10.91 8.20 3.88
N CYS A 360 -10.39 8.51 2.70
CA CYS A 360 -10.70 7.83 1.45
C CYS A 360 -9.88 6.53 1.37
N GLY A 361 -10.29 5.47 2.09
CA GLY A 361 -9.48 4.26 2.11
C GLY A 361 -9.83 3.09 3.01
N GLY A 362 -10.71 3.29 4.00
CA GLY A 362 -10.99 2.26 4.99
C GLY A 362 -9.76 1.92 5.86
N GLU A 363 -9.61 0.65 6.20
CA GLU A 363 -8.58 0.06 7.06
C GLU A 363 -7.18 0.16 6.43
N ARG A 364 -6.28 0.99 6.98
CA ARG A 364 -4.93 1.19 6.46
C ARG A 364 -3.86 1.38 7.53
N ILE A 365 -2.68 0.84 7.28
CA ILE A 365 -1.48 1.09 8.10
C ILE A 365 -0.47 1.85 7.27
N ILE A 366 0.20 2.84 7.86
CA ILE A 366 1.28 3.59 7.23
C ILE A 366 2.54 3.37 8.04
N ILE A 367 3.59 2.87 7.42
CA ILE A 367 4.88 2.60 8.05
C ILE A 367 5.94 3.47 7.41
N PHE A 368 6.67 4.19 8.26
CA PHE A 368 7.83 4.97 7.87
C PHE A 368 9.09 4.28 8.39
N THR A 369 10.15 4.24 7.58
CA THR A 369 11.46 3.78 8.02
C THR A 369 12.46 4.92 8.04
N THR A 370 13.34 4.94 9.04
CA THR A 370 14.45 5.89 9.09
C THR A 370 15.67 5.28 9.79
N ASN A 371 16.87 5.69 9.40
CA ASN A 371 18.08 5.33 10.14
C ASN A 371 18.38 6.31 11.27
N HIS A 372 17.86 7.55 11.19
CA HIS A 372 18.17 8.63 12.11
C HIS A 372 16.91 9.39 12.55
N LYS A 373 16.32 8.94 13.66
CA LYS A 373 15.14 9.60 14.25
C LYS A 373 15.37 11.07 14.57
N ASP A 374 16.58 11.45 14.96
CA ASP A 374 16.92 12.82 15.39
C ASP A 374 16.96 13.82 14.23
N LYS A 375 17.10 13.33 12.99
CA LYS A 375 17.06 14.17 11.77
C LYS A 375 15.63 14.52 11.34
N LEU A 376 14.63 13.86 11.92
CA LEU A 376 13.24 14.06 11.58
C LEU A 376 12.67 15.29 12.27
N ASP A 377 11.87 16.07 11.54
CA ASP A 377 11.13 17.19 12.10
C ASP A 377 10.16 16.68 13.19
N PRO A 378 10.19 17.23 14.43
CA PRO A 378 9.26 16.86 15.50
C PRO A 378 7.78 16.95 15.10
N ALA A 379 7.42 17.76 14.10
CA ALA A 379 6.07 17.84 13.55
C ALA A 379 5.61 16.55 12.84
N LEU A 380 6.54 15.68 12.43
CA LEU A 380 6.29 14.35 11.85
C LEU A 380 5.89 13.32 12.91
N ILE A 381 6.57 13.41 14.06
CA ILE A 381 6.55 12.44 15.16
C ILE A 381 5.29 12.60 16.03
N ARG A 382 4.43 13.57 15.71
CA ARG A 382 3.21 13.85 16.46
C ARG A 382 2.16 12.74 16.26
N ARG A 383 1.48 12.38 17.36
CA ARG A 383 0.34 11.45 17.39
C ARG A 383 -0.74 11.87 16.38
N GLY A 384 -1.30 10.90 15.67
CA GLY A 384 -2.21 11.08 14.53
C GLY A 384 -1.54 10.88 13.16
N ARG A 385 -0.20 10.95 13.10
CA ARG A 385 0.62 10.69 11.90
C ARG A 385 1.53 9.49 12.09
N MET A 386 2.32 9.51 13.16
CA MET A 386 3.17 8.41 13.62
C MET A 386 2.76 8.13 15.08
N ASP A 387 1.92 7.11 15.28
CA ASP A 387 1.33 6.84 16.59
C ASP A 387 2.23 5.94 17.44
N LYS A 388 2.84 4.93 16.81
CA LYS A 388 3.72 3.96 17.45
C LYS A 388 5.13 4.11 16.88
N HIS A 389 6.12 4.26 17.76
CA HIS A 389 7.53 4.26 17.37
C HIS A 389 8.16 2.96 17.85
N ILE A 390 8.81 2.25 16.94
CA ILE A 390 9.47 0.97 17.21
C ILE A 390 10.95 1.16 16.89
N GLU A 391 11.78 0.91 17.89
CA GLU A 391 13.22 0.95 17.77
C GLU A 391 13.75 -0.42 17.34
N MET A 392 14.29 -0.51 16.14
CA MET A 392 14.98 -1.70 15.64
C MET A 392 16.46 -1.58 16.04
N SER A 393 16.76 -1.98 17.27
CA SER A 393 18.09 -1.88 17.88
C SER A 393 19.04 -3.02 17.44
N TYR A 394 20.28 -2.97 17.94
CA TYR A 394 21.29 -4.01 17.70
C TYR A 394 20.87 -5.36 18.27
N CYS A 395 21.48 -6.43 17.76
CA CYS A 395 21.16 -7.79 18.18
C CYS A 395 21.55 -8.01 19.64
N ARG A 396 20.56 -8.32 20.48
CA ARG A 396 20.76 -8.75 21.87
C ARG A 396 20.54 -10.24 22.00
N PHE A 397 20.83 -10.79 23.17
CA PHE A 397 20.82 -12.24 23.40
C PHE A 397 19.49 -12.92 23.01
N GLU A 398 18.34 -12.31 23.32
CA GLU A 398 17.04 -12.87 22.94
C GLU A 398 16.83 -12.88 21.42
N GLY A 399 17.25 -11.82 20.72
CA GLY A 399 17.25 -11.79 19.25
C GLY A 399 18.21 -12.82 18.65
N PHE A 400 19.40 -13.00 19.26
CA PHE A 400 20.37 -14.02 18.88
C PHE A 400 19.80 -15.43 19.03
N LYS A 401 19.08 -15.76 20.11
CA LYS A 401 18.44 -17.08 20.27
C LYS A 401 17.50 -17.40 19.11
N VAL A 402 16.73 -16.41 18.66
CA VAL A 402 15.84 -16.56 17.49
C VAL A 402 16.67 -16.88 16.24
N LEU A 403 17.78 -16.16 16.01
CA LEU A 403 18.67 -16.44 14.89
C LEU A 403 19.35 -17.82 15.01
N ALA A 404 19.86 -18.19 16.18
CA ALA A 404 20.49 -19.49 16.41
C ALA A 404 19.51 -20.64 16.14
N LYS A 405 18.26 -20.51 16.59
CA LYS A 405 17.19 -21.46 16.29
C LYS A 405 16.88 -21.51 14.80
N ASN A 406 16.73 -20.38 14.13
CA ASN A 406 16.30 -20.35 12.72
C ASN A 406 17.39 -20.79 11.73
N TYR A 407 18.66 -20.52 12.03
CA TYR A 407 19.78 -20.78 11.12
C TYR A 407 20.49 -22.11 11.41
N LEU A 408 20.59 -22.50 12.69
CA LEU A 408 21.35 -23.66 13.15
C LEU A 408 20.49 -24.74 13.83
N ASP A 409 19.20 -24.49 14.08
CA ASP A 409 18.30 -25.37 14.86
C ASP A 409 18.81 -25.65 16.28
N VAL A 410 19.54 -24.70 16.88
CA VAL A 410 20.13 -24.82 18.23
C VAL A 410 19.41 -23.92 19.23
N ILE A 411 19.07 -24.50 20.39
CA ILE A 411 18.38 -23.82 21.49
C ILE A 411 19.35 -23.50 22.64
N GLU A 412 20.34 -24.36 22.87
CA GLU A 412 21.34 -24.22 23.94
C GLU A 412 22.71 -24.68 23.45
N HIS A 413 23.76 -23.98 23.88
CA HIS A 413 25.14 -24.30 23.53
C HIS A 413 26.10 -23.67 24.55
N GLU A 414 27.26 -24.30 24.79
CA GLU A 414 28.25 -23.82 25.79
C GLU A 414 28.71 -22.38 25.52
N LEU A 415 28.88 -22.02 24.24
CA LEU A 415 29.26 -20.67 23.81
C LEU A 415 28.18 -19.60 23.99
N PHE A 416 26.93 -19.95 24.35
CA PHE A 416 25.85 -18.95 24.49
C PHE A 416 26.14 -17.96 25.62
N GLU A 417 26.75 -18.39 26.71
CA GLU A 417 27.12 -17.49 27.82
C GLU A 417 28.19 -16.48 27.38
N GLU A 418 29.19 -16.93 26.62
CA GLU A 418 30.23 -16.05 26.07
C GLU A 418 29.63 -15.05 25.06
N ILE A 419 28.76 -15.52 24.16
CA ILE A 419 28.06 -14.69 23.18
C ILE A 419 27.14 -13.68 23.88
N GLN A 420 26.41 -14.09 24.93
CA GLN A 420 25.56 -13.20 25.71
C GLN A 420 26.36 -12.05 26.32
N ARG A 421 27.55 -12.35 26.87
CA ARG A 421 28.44 -11.32 27.42
C ARG A 421 28.95 -10.38 26.33
N LEU A 422 29.39 -10.92 25.19
CA LEU A 422 29.91 -10.11 24.09
C LEU A 422 28.84 -9.21 23.44
N LEU A 423 27.62 -9.70 23.25
CA LEU A 423 26.50 -8.90 22.69
C LEU A 423 25.99 -7.79 23.61
N LYS A 424 26.34 -7.84 24.91
CA LYS A 424 26.09 -6.73 25.85
C LYS A 424 27.15 -5.63 25.73
N GLU A 425 28.38 -5.99 25.36
CA GLU A 425 29.52 -5.08 25.28
C GLU A 425 29.74 -4.53 23.87
N THR A 426 29.29 -5.25 22.84
CA THR A 426 29.51 -4.93 21.42
C THR A 426 28.17 -4.82 20.69
N ASP A 427 28.00 -3.74 19.93
CA ASP A 427 26.87 -3.55 19.04
C ASP A 427 27.12 -4.22 17.69
N MET A 428 26.25 -5.16 17.33
CA MET A 428 26.30 -5.88 16.05
C MET A 428 24.88 -6.01 15.50
N SER A 429 24.68 -5.80 14.20
CA SER A 429 23.33 -5.87 13.63
C SER A 429 22.86 -7.33 13.52
N PRO A 430 21.54 -7.60 13.61
CA PRO A 430 20.98 -8.91 13.31
C PRO A 430 21.42 -9.48 11.96
N ALA A 431 21.61 -8.63 10.93
CA ALA A 431 22.13 -9.06 9.64
C ALA A 431 23.58 -9.58 9.73
N ASP A 432 24.46 -8.85 10.43
CA ASP A 432 25.86 -9.26 10.62
C ASP A 432 25.95 -10.55 11.46
N VAL A 433 25.11 -10.68 12.51
CA VAL A 433 25.02 -11.92 13.30
C VAL A 433 24.55 -13.07 12.41
N ALA A 434 23.51 -12.87 11.60
CA ALA A 434 22.99 -13.89 10.70
C ALA A 434 24.04 -14.32 9.65
N GLU A 435 24.84 -13.39 9.13
CA GLU A 435 25.93 -13.70 8.20
C GLU A 435 26.95 -14.68 8.81
N ASN A 436 27.34 -14.45 10.06
CA ASN A 436 28.25 -15.35 10.79
C ASN A 436 27.64 -16.74 11.07
N LEU A 437 26.30 -16.82 11.17
CA LEU A 437 25.58 -18.08 11.37
C LEU A 437 25.30 -18.83 10.06
N MET A 438 25.50 -18.21 8.89
CA MET A 438 25.32 -18.84 7.58
C MET A 438 26.63 -19.46 7.07
N PRO A 439 26.73 -20.80 6.90
CA PRO A 439 27.92 -21.38 6.29
C PRO A 439 27.93 -21.14 4.77
N MET A 440 28.86 -20.31 4.31
CA MET A 440 29.05 -19.93 2.90
C MET A 440 29.63 -21.04 2.00
N SER A 441 29.45 -22.33 2.31
CA SER A 441 29.99 -23.41 1.49
C SER A 441 29.15 -24.68 1.47
N LYS A 442 28.75 -25.12 0.27
CA LYS A 442 28.09 -26.42 0.02
C LYS A 442 28.88 -27.64 0.55
N LYS A 443 30.20 -27.49 0.81
CA LYS A 443 31.08 -28.58 1.26
C LYS A 443 31.22 -28.67 2.79
N LYS A 444 30.94 -27.59 3.52
CA LYS A 444 30.90 -27.61 4.99
C LYS A 444 29.45 -27.88 5.40
N LYS A 445 29.18 -29.02 6.02
CA LYS A 445 27.90 -29.21 6.72
C LYS A 445 27.72 -28.05 7.71
N ARG A 446 26.47 -27.63 7.95
CA ARG A 446 26.11 -26.69 9.02
C ARG A 446 26.60 -27.30 10.34
N ASP A 447 27.78 -26.89 10.76
CA ASP A 447 28.38 -27.29 12.02
C ASP A 447 28.16 -26.13 13.00
N PRO A 448 27.25 -26.27 13.97
CA PRO A 448 26.92 -25.21 14.91
C PRO A 448 28.15 -24.67 15.64
N ASP A 449 29.10 -25.54 15.98
CA ASP A 449 30.28 -25.19 16.77
C ASP A 449 31.20 -24.26 15.97
N LEU A 450 31.37 -24.52 14.68
CA LEU A 450 32.17 -23.69 13.78
C LEU A 450 31.51 -22.32 13.52
N CYS A 451 30.20 -22.28 13.36
CA CYS A 451 29.45 -21.04 13.16
C CYS A 451 29.47 -20.16 14.43
N LEU A 452 29.20 -20.75 15.59
CA LEU A 452 29.18 -20.03 16.87
C LEU A 452 30.59 -19.56 17.26
N SER A 453 31.62 -20.37 17.07
CA SER A 453 33.01 -19.94 17.28
C SER A 453 33.45 -18.85 16.29
N GLY A 454 32.96 -18.89 15.05
CA GLY A 454 33.12 -17.82 14.07
C GLY A 454 32.50 -16.50 14.55
N LEU A 455 31.26 -16.56 15.05
CA LEU A 455 30.57 -15.40 15.63
C LEU A 455 31.31 -14.83 16.84
N VAL A 456 31.83 -15.66 17.74
CA VAL A 456 32.64 -15.19 18.89
C VAL A 456 33.88 -14.43 18.42
N LYS A 457 34.57 -14.92 17.38
CA LYS A 457 35.72 -14.20 16.79
C LYS A 457 35.31 -12.87 16.17
N ALA A 458 34.20 -12.85 15.42
CA ALA A 458 33.67 -11.63 14.82
C ALA A 458 33.27 -10.60 15.87
N LEU A 459 32.64 -11.01 16.98
CA LEU A 459 32.26 -10.14 18.08
C LEU A 459 33.47 -9.56 18.82
N LYS A 460 34.54 -10.35 19.00
CA LYS A 460 35.81 -9.87 19.57
C LYS A 460 36.48 -8.85 18.64
N GLN A 461 36.54 -9.14 17.33
CA GLN A 461 37.08 -8.20 16.35
C GLN A 461 36.27 -6.90 16.31
N ALA A 462 34.94 -6.99 16.25
CA ALA A 462 34.07 -5.82 16.25
C ALA A 462 34.23 -4.98 17.53
N LYS A 463 34.52 -5.61 18.68
CA LYS A 463 34.84 -4.90 19.91
C LYS A 463 36.14 -4.11 19.81
N GLU A 464 37.19 -4.71 19.24
CA GLU A 464 38.48 -4.05 19.02
C GLU A 464 38.34 -2.89 18.03
N ASP A 465 37.62 -3.11 16.93
CA ASP A 465 37.36 -2.10 15.90
C ASP A 465 36.53 -0.93 16.45
N ALA A 466 35.51 -1.22 17.28
CA ALA A 466 34.72 -0.19 17.94
C ALA A 466 35.54 0.64 18.94
N ALA A 467 36.44 0.00 19.69
CA ALA A 467 37.36 0.70 20.59
C ALA A 467 38.35 1.60 19.83
N ALA A 468 38.86 1.11 18.69
CA ALA A 468 39.73 1.89 17.81
C ALA A 468 38.99 3.09 17.18
N ALA A 469 37.75 2.88 16.72
CA ALA A 469 36.92 3.94 16.14
C ALA A 469 36.52 5.00 17.18
N ALA A 470 36.22 4.59 18.42
CA ALA A 470 35.93 5.52 19.52
C ALA A 470 37.16 6.37 19.88
N ALA A 471 38.35 5.76 19.91
CA ALA A 471 39.60 6.48 20.13
C ALA A 471 39.92 7.45 18.98
N ALA A 472 39.61 7.08 17.73
CA ALA A 472 39.77 7.97 16.57
C ALA A 472 38.79 9.16 16.61
N LYS A 473 37.50 8.92 16.89
CA LYS A 473 36.51 9.99 17.06
C LYS A 473 36.83 10.95 18.20
N ALA A 474 37.33 10.43 19.32
CA ALA A 474 37.76 11.28 20.44
C ALA A 474 38.90 12.22 20.03
N LYS A 475 39.86 11.73 19.23
CA LYS A 475 40.94 12.56 18.67
C LYS A 475 40.40 13.59 17.68
N GLU A 476 39.49 13.21 16.78
CA GLU A 476 38.88 14.15 15.83
C GLU A 476 38.04 15.23 16.52
N GLU A 477 37.29 14.90 17.58
CA GLU A 477 36.55 15.89 18.36
C GLU A 477 37.47 16.83 19.14
N GLU A 478 38.60 16.32 19.64
CA GLU A 478 39.62 17.12 20.33
C GLU A 478 40.33 18.06 19.35
N GLU A 479 40.71 17.56 18.17
CA GLU A 479 41.27 18.38 17.08
C GLU A 479 40.26 19.41 16.54
N ALA A 480 38.98 19.05 16.43
CA ALA A 480 37.92 19.98 16.02
C ALA A 480 37.70 21.09 17.05
N LYS A 481 37.70 20.76 18.35
CA LYS A 481 37.62 21.75 19.44
C LYS A 481 38.86 22.64 19.48
N GLU A 482 40.06 22.09 19.25
CA GLU A 482 41.28 22.89 19.15
C GLU A 482 41.26 23.82 17.92
N ALA A 483 40.76 23.35 16.79
CA ALA A 483 40.62 24.15 15.57
C ALA A 483 39.58 25.27 15.72
N GLU A 484 38.47 25.00 16.42
CA GLU A 484 37.45 25.99 16.73
C GLU A 484 37.99 27.03 17.73
N ALA A 485 38.71 26.60 18.77
CA ALA A 485 39.38 27.49 19.72
C ALA A 485 40.48 28.37 19.06
N LYS A 486 41.21 27.85 18.07
CA LYS A 486 42.16 28.65 17.28
C LYS A 486 41.46 29.68 16.41
N LYS A 487 40.34 29.32 15.75
CA LYS A 487 39.53 30.27 14.96
C LYS A 487 38.93 31.38 15.81
N ASP A 488 38.51 31.07 17.03
CA ASP A 488 37.96 32.07 17.95
C ASP A 488 39.06 33.03 18.46
N LYS A 489 40.26 32.52 18.75
CA LYS A 489 41.43 33.38 19.08
C LYS A 489 41.87 34.28 17.91
N GLU A 490 41.87 33.77 16.68
CA GLU A 490 42.19 34.58 15.49
C GLU A 490 41.13 35.68 15.25
N LYS A 491 39.86 35.40 15.51
CA LYS A 491 38.79 36.42 15.46
C LYS A 491 38.96 37.47 16.56
N GLU A 492 39.37 37.08 17.76
CA GLU A 492 39.66 38.01 18.86
C GLU A 492 40.86 38.92 18.55
N GLU A 493 41.96 38.38 18.03
CA GLU A 493 43.13 39.17 17.60
C GLU A 493 42.80 40.11 16.42
N ALA A 494 41.97 39.67 15.47
CA ALA A 494 41.50 40.52 14.37
C ALA A 494 40.58 41.66 14.88
N GLY A 495 39.80 41.40 15.94
CA GLY A 495 39.01 42.42 16.65
C GLY A 495 39.87 43.45 17.37
N LEU A 496 40.93 43.02 18.07
CA LEU A 496 41.88 43.91 18.75
C LEU A 496 42.69 44.78 17.78
N LYS A 497 43.05 44.26 16.60
CA LYS A 497 43.74 45.05 15.56
C LYS A 497 42.84 46.14 14.98
N LYS A 498 41.54 45.86 14.77
CA LYS A 498 40.56 46.88 14.35
C LYS A 498 40.33 47.96 15.41
N ALA A 499 40.28 47.58 16.70
CA ALA A 499 40.13 48.55 17.79
C ALA A 499 41.35 49.49 17.93
N ASN A 500 42.56 48.99 17.65
CA ASN A 500 43.78 49.82 17.65
C ASN A 500 43.90 50.74 16.43
N GLU A 501 43.29 50.40 15.30
CA GLU A 501 43.20 51.29 14.13
C GLU A 501 42.18 52.43 14.33
N GLU A 502 41.05 52.16 15.00
CA GLU A 502 40.06 53.20 15.32
C GLU A 502 40.58 54.23 16.33
N ASN A 503 41.48 53.83 17.25
CA ASN A 503 42.03 54.75 18.25
C ASN A 503 43.14 55.68 17.70
N LYS A 504 43.64 55.44 16.47
CA LYS A 504 44.55 56.36 15.77
C LYS A 504 43.82 57.45 14.96
N GLY A 505 42.49 57.39 14.86
CA GLY A 505 41.68 58.31 14.05
C GLY A 505 41.09 59.52 14.78
N LYS A 506 41.35 59.71 16.08
CA LYS A 506 40.67 60.72 16.92
C LYS A 506 41.48 61.95 17.33
N ASP A 507 42.66 62.17 16.75
CA ASP A 507 43.38 63.44 16.89
C ASP A 507 43.38 64.21 15.56
N LYS A 508 42.29 64.95 15.30
CA LYS A 508 42.27 66.13 14.41
C LYS A 508 40.95 66.89 14.58
N ALA A 509 41.02 68.00 15.32
CA ALA A 509 39.94 68.98 15.48
C ALA A 509 39.79 69.88 14.23
N PRO A 510 38.59 70.43 13.93
CA PRO A 510 38.40 71.40 12.84
C PRO A 510 38.44 72.86 13.34
N GLU A 511 39.10 73.74 12.59
CA GLU A 511 39.06 75.21 12.74
C GLU A 511 37.76 75.79 12.17
N GLU A 512 37.09 76.63 12.97
CA GLU A 512 35.89 77.40 12.61
C GLU A 512 36.24 78.63 11.77
N ALA A 513 35.42 78.91 10.75
CA ALA A 513 35.44 80.13 9.97
C ALA A 513 34.50 81.18 10.59
N ASN A 514 35.05 82.34 10.96
CA ASN A 514 34.28 83.53 11.32
C ASN A 514 34.00 84.38 10.07
N GLY A 515 32.74 84.74 9.86
CA GLY A 515 32.32 85.79 8.94
C GLY A 515 31.85 87.02 9.72
N ASP A 516 32.24 88.21 9.25
CA ASP A 516 31.67 89.49 9.70
C ASP A 516 31.41 90.42 8.49
N ILE A 517 30.11 90.60 8.25
CA ILE A 517 29.32 91.84 8.03
C ILE A 517 30.07 93.13 7.63
N LYS A 518 29.54 93.81 6.60
CA LYS A 518 29.32 95.27 6.63
C LYS A 518 27.94 95.64 6.06
N GLU A 519 27.18 96.36 6.90
CA GLU A 519 25.91 97.04 6.63
C GLU A 519 26.07 98.28 5.74
N GLY A 520 24.96 98.71 5.15
CA GLY A 520 24.77 100.05 4.63
C GLY A 520 23.29 100.44 4.67
N ASP A 521 22.96 101.39 5.53
CA ASP A 521 21.64 102.05 5.64
C ASP A 521 21.44 103.09 4.52
N LYS A 522 20.41 102.90 3.71
CA LYS A 522 19.35 103.88 3.39
C LYS A 522 18.29 103.31 2.46
#